data_AF-A0A3B9S0K7-F1
#
_entry.id   AF-A0A3B9S0K7-F1
#
_cell.length_a   1.000
_cell.length_b   1.000
_cell.length_c   1.000
_cell.angle_alpha   90.00
_cell.angle_beta   90.00
_cell.angle_gamma   90.00
#
_symmetry.space_group_name_H-M   'P 1'
#
loop_
_entity.id
_entity.type
_entity.pdbx_description
1 polymer ?
#
loop_
_entity_poly.entity_id
_entity_poly.type
_entity_poly.pdbx_seq_one_letter_code
_entity_poly.pdbx_strand_id
1 'polypeptide(L)'
;MNTLKIIKVFFPLSVIPLFLLLNNCGSRSEYGEANDYEKLGAELIPESTPPEILSVSPTDNSTFNSPATTISVTFSETISTSSITTNTNDTTCSGSFQLSS
;
A
#
# COMPACT_ATOMS: atom_id res chain seq x y z
N MET A 1 16.24 -35.17 -67.47
CA MET A 1 16.64 -35.79 -66.17
C MET A 1 17.27 -34.75 -65.23
N ASN A 2 16.65 -33.58 -65.07
CA ASN A 2 17.30 -32.39 -64.50
C ASN A 2 16.34 -31.75 -63.49
N THR A 3 15.08 -31.57 -63.89
CA THR A 3 14.00 -31.00 -63.10
C THR A 3 13.65 -31.82 -61.85
N LEU A 4 13.58 -33.17 -61.98
CA LEU A 4 13.30 -34.06 -60.85
C LEU A 4 14.44 -34.12 -59.81
N LYS A 5 15.69 -33.87 -60.25
CA LYS A 5 16.87 -33.77 -59.38
C LYS A 5 16.89 -32.43 -58.63
N ILE A 6 16.57 -31.34 -59.32
CA ILE A 6 16.52 -30.00 -58.72
C ILE A 6 15.46 -29.96 -57.60
N ILE A 7 14.26 -30.52 -57.81
CA ILE A 7 13.21 -30.53 -56.77
C ILE A 7 13.64 -31.36 -55.54
N LYS A 8 14.28 -32.51 -55.73
CA LYS A 8 14.76 -33.37 -54.63
C LYS A 8 15.91 -32.76 -53.82
N VAL A 9 16.71 -31.88 -54.42
CA VAL A 9 17.83 -31.21 -53.73
C VAL A 9 17.38 -29.88 -53.14
N PHE A 10 16.52 -29.14 -53.84
CA PHE A 10 16.08 -27.81 -53.44
C PHE A 10 15.08 -27.84 -52.29
N PHE A 11 14.19 -28.86 -52.25
CA PHE A 11 13.20 -28.99 -51.19
C PHE A 11 13.83 -29.22 -49.81
N PRO A 12 14.75 -30.17 -49.57
CA PRO A 12 15.40 -30.28 -48.27
C PRO A 12 16.30 -29.07 -47.97
N LEU A 13 17.00 -28.53 -48.97
CA LEU A 13 17.95 -27.43 -48.74
C LEU A 13 17.27 -26.11 -48.33
N SER A 14 16.03 -25.86 -48.78
CA SER A 14 15.26 -24.68 -48.35
C SER A 14 14.36 -24.93 -47.14
N VAL A 15 13.81 -26.15 -47.00
CA VAL A 15 12.88 -26.48 -45.91
C VAL A 15 13.62 -26.68 -44.59
N ILE A 16 14.81 -27.27 -44.58
CA ILE A 16 15.61 -27.48 -43.35
C ILE A 16 15.95 -26.17 -42.63
N PRO A 17 16.53 -25.14 -43.28
CA PRO A 17 16.81 -23.87 -42.61
C PRO A 17 15.53 -23.13 -42.19
N LEU A 18 14.44 -23.23 -42.96
CA LEU A 18 13.16 -22.63 -42.60
C LEU A 18 12.52 -23.30 -41.37
N PHE A 19 12.63 -24.63 -41.26
CA PHE A 19 12.21 -25.38 -40.08
C PHE A 19 13.08 -25.04 -38.86
N LEU A 20 14.39 -24.87 -39.05
CA LEU A 20 15.29 -24.43 -37.98
C LEU A 20 14.97 -23.01 -37.50
N LEU A 21 14.61 -22.08 -38.39
CA LEU A 21 14.19 -20.72 -38.06
C LEU A 21 12.83 -20.69 -37.32
N LEU A 22 11.86 -21.51 -37.73
CA LEU A 22 10.55 -21.60 -37.10
C LEU A 22 10.58 -22.30 -35.73
N ASN A 23 11.47 -23.27 -35.53
CA ASN A 23 11.65 -23.94 -34.23
C ASN A 23 12.56 -23.15 -33.27
N ASN A 24 13.27 -22.13 -33.75
CA ASN A 24 14.04 -21.22 -32.91
C ASN A 24 13.25 -19.94 -32.55
N CYS A 25 11.93 -19.99 -32.66
CA CYS A 25 11.03 -18.98 -32.07
C CYS A 25 10.92 -19.20 -30.55
N GLY A 26 12.05 -19.40 -29.89
CA GLY A 26 12.16 -19.22 -28.45
C GLY A 26 12.16 -17.72 -28.20
N SER A 27 11.13 -17.23 -27.53
CA SER A 27 11.07 -15.85 -27.03
C SER A 27 12.26 -15.62 -26.10
N ARG A 28 13.40 -15.23 -26.66
CA ARG A 28 14.54 -14.80 -25.88
C ARG A 28 14.17 -13.40 -25.38
N SER A 29 13.50 -13.37 -24.24
CA SER A 29 13.37 -12.15 -23.46
C SER A 29 14.77 -11.59 -23.25
N GLU A 30 14.94 -10.30 -23.52
CA GLU A 30 16.16 -9.56 -23.18
C GLU A 30 16.40 -9.53 -21.65
N TYR A 31 15.41 -9.97 -20.87
CA TYR A 31 15.41 -10.02 -19.41
C TYR A 31 14.91 -11.39 -18.92
N GLY A 32 15.84 -12.26 -18.52
CA GLY A 32 15.59 -13.39 -17.60
C GLY A 32 14.58 -14.48 -18.01
N GLU A 33 14.45 -15.49 -17.15
CA GLU A 33 13.45 -16.55 -17.28
C GLU A 33 12.05 -15.97 -16.97
N ALA A 34 11.00 -16.53 -17.58
CA ALA A 34 9.63 -16.01 -17.46
C ALA A 34 9.06 -16.01 -16.02
N ASN A 35 9.78 -16.56 -15.03
CA ASN A 35 9.37 -16.59 -13.62
C ASN A 35 9.99 -15.47 -12.78
N ASP A 36 10.94 -14.70 -13.34
CA ASP A 36 11.65 -13.63 -12.61
C ASP A 36 10.94 -12.27 -12.71
N TYR A 37 9.66 -12.24 -13.12
CA TYR A 37 8.86 -11.02 -12.96
C TYR A 37 8.59 -10.83 -11.46
N GLU A 38 9.48 -10.16 -10.75
CA GLU A 38 9.03 -9.41 -9.59
C GLU A 38 8.08 -8.34 -10.11
N LYS A 39 6.77 -8.60 -9.96
CA LYS A 39 5.69 -7.65 -10.25
C LYS A 39 5.75 -6.52 -9.22
N LEU A 40 6.77 -5.67 -9.29
CA LEU A 40 6.99 -4.48 -8.45
C LEU A 40 6.09 -3.32 -8.88
N GLY A 41 4.81 -3.61 -9.16
CA GLY A 41 3.85 -2.62 -9.69
C GLY A 41 2.52 -2.57 -8.93
N ALA A 42 2.33 -3.41 -7.93
CA ALA A 42 1.19 -3.32 -7.02
C ALA A 42 1.71 -3.62 -5.62
N GLU A 43 2.48 -2.67 -5.08
CA GLU A 43 2.56 -2.53 -3.63
C GLU A 43 1.12 -2.44 -3.15
N LEU A 44 0.65 -3.50 -2.50
CA LEU A 44 -0.62 -3.47 -1.79
C LEU A 44 -0.42 -2.38 -0.74
N ILE A 45 -0.89 -1.16 -1.04
CA ILE A 45 -1.08 -0.17 0.00
C ILE A 45 -2.00 -0.89 1.00
N PRO A 46 -1.51 -1.26 2.20
CA PRO A 46 -2.43 -1.78 3.21
C PRO A 46 -3.51 -0.72 3.32
N GLU A 47 -4.77 -1.13 3.22
CA GLU A 47 -5.89 -0.22 3.29
C GLU A 47 -5.72 0.61 4.58
N SER A 48 -5.26 1.85 4.42
CA SER A 48 -4.92 2.72 5.55
C SER A 48 -6.23 3.30 6.01
N THR A 49 -6.97 2.52 6.79
CA THR A 49 -8.12 3.03 7.53
C THR A 49 -7.62 4.18 8.41
N PRO A 50 -8.25 5.37 8.37
CA PRO A 50 -7.90 6.43 9.30
C PRO A 50 -8.15 6.00 10.75
N PRO A 51 -7.40 6.54 11.73
CA PRO A 51 -7.67 6.27 13.14
C PRO A 51 -9.05 6.79 13.55
N GLU A 52 -9.83 5.94 14.19
CA GLU A 52 -11.11 6.28 14.80
C GLU A 52 -10.96 6.47 16.31
N ILE A 53 -11.83 7.27 16.92
CA ILE A 53 -11.89 7.40 18.37
C ILE A 53 -12.82 6.31 18.93
N LEU A 54 -12.27 5.40 19.73
CA LEU A 54 -13.04 4.33 20.37
C LEU A 54 -13.63 4.76 21.70
N SER A 55 -12.92 5.61 22.46
CA SER A 55 -13.41 6.10 23.75
C SER A 55 -12.75 7.41 24.17
N VAL A 56 -13.50 8.20 24.94
CA VAL A 56 -13.07 9.47 25.53
C VAL A 56 -13.54 9.51 26.97
N SER A 57 -12.65 9.87 27.88
CA SER A 57 -12.97 10.11 29.29
C SER A 57 -12.18 11.33 29.80
N PRO A 58 -12.83 12.28 30.49
CA PRO A 58 -14.28 12.43 30.64
C PRO A 58 -15.00 12.59 29.29
N THR A 59 -16.30 12.29 29.24
CA THR A 59 -17.07 12.51 28.01
C THR A 59 -17.10 14.00 27.65
N ASP A 60 -17.24 14.29 26.35
CA ASP A 60 -17.39 15.66 25.88
C ASP A 60 -18.53 16.39 26.61
N ASN A 61 -18.34 17.68 26.87
CA ASN A 61 -19.24 18.53 27.65
C ASN A 61 -19.56 18.04 29.08
N SER A 62 -18.74 17.16 29.65
CA SER A 62 -18.87 16.81 31.08
C SER A 62 -18.54 18.01 31.98
N THR A 63 -19.34 18.18 33.03
CA THR A 63 -19.19 19.25 34.03
C THR A 63 -18.89 18.63 35.39
N PHE A 64 -18.32 19.43 36.31
CA PHE A 64 -18.00 19.02 37.69
C PHE A 64 -17.02 17.84 37.82
N ASN A 65 -16.17 17.60 36.82
CA ASN A 65 -15.05 16.66 36.97
C ASN A 65 -14.09 17.15 38.04
N SER A 66 -13.52 16.21 38.81
CA SER A 66 -12.45 16.54 39.75
C SER A 66 -11.27 17.19 39.02
N PRO A 67 -10.60 18.19 39.60
CA PRO A 67 -9.35 18.72 39.06
C PRO A 67 -8.24 17.66 38.94
N ALA A 68 -8.34 16.56 39.70
CA ALA A 68 -7.41 15.44 39.64
C ALA A 68 -7.81 14.38 38.57
N THR A 69 -8.87 14.61 37.80
CA THR A 69 -9.32 13.68 36.77
C THR A 69 -8.33 13.62 35.61
N THR A 70 -7.87 12.42 35.30
CA THR A 70 -7.05 12.15 34.11
C THR A 70 -7.90 12.19 32.84
N ILE A 71 -7.43 12.91 31.83
CA ILE A 71 -8.03 12.90 30.49
C ILE A 71 -7.42 11.75 29.69
N SER A 72 -8.25 10.89 29.11
CA SER A 72 -7.82 9.74 28.30
C SER A 72 -8.65 9.60 27.03
N VAL A 73 -7.98 9.33 25.91
CA VAL A 73 -8.59 9.03 24.61
C VAL A 73 -7.99 7.72 24.09
N THR A 74 -8.83 6.82 23.60
CA THR A 74 -8.40 5.55 22.97
C THR A 74 -8.72 5.59 21.49
N PHE A 75 -7.74 5.34 20.65
CA PHE A 75 -7.88 5.26 19.20
C PHE A 75 -7.95 3.82 18.71
N SER A 76 -8.49 3.59 17.51
CA SER A 76 -8.54 2.27 16.86
C SER A 76 -7.16 1.71 16.52
N GLU A 77 -6.16 2.58 16.44
CA GLU A 77 -4.79 2.25 16.09
C GLU A 77 -3.79 3.20 16.77
N THR A 78 -2.51 2.87 16.67
CA THR A 78 -1.44 3.71 17.23
C THR A 78 -1.26 4.95 16.37
N ILE A 79 -1.40 6.13 16.97
CA ILE A 79 -1.15 7.41 16.30
C ILE A 79 0.17 8.03 16.76
N SER A 80 0.73 8.92 15.94
CA SER A 80 1.87 9.72 16.36
C SER A 80 1.48 10.64 17.51
N THR A 81 2.19 10.60 18.63
CA THR A 81 1.91 11.50 19.76
C THR A 81 2.19 12.97 19.41
N SER A 82 3.04 13.22 18.42
CA SER A 82 3.33 14.58 17.92
C SER A 82 2.21 15.21 17.10
N SER A 83 1.23 14.44 16.62
CA SER A 83 0.06 14.98 15.91
C SER A 83 -1.08 15.38 16.85
N ILE A 84 -0.92 15.15 18.15
CA ILE A 84 -1.93 15.51 19.16
C ILE A 84 -1.78 16.99 19.51
N THR A 85 -2.83 17.77 19.25
CA THR A 85 -2.92 19.17 19.67
C THR A 85 -3.81 19.28 20.89
N THR A 86 -3.30 19.86 21.98
CA THR A 86 -4.10 20.23 23.15
C THR A 86 -4.31 21.74 23.17
N ASN A 87 -5.57 22.20 23.24
CA ASN A 87 -5.83 23.62 23.49
C ASN A 87 -5.73 23.85 25.00
N THR A 88 -4.54 24.27 25.46
CA THR A 88 -4.33 24.76 26.82
C THR A 88 -4.38 26.29 26.90
N ASN A 89 -4.64 26.99 25.79
CA ASN A 89 -4.64 28.45 25.80
C ASN A 89 -5.92 29.04 26.40
N ASP A 90 -7.01 28.29 26.41
CA ASP A 90 -8.26 28.70 27.07
C ASP A 90 -8.51 27.88 28.34
N THR A 91 -7.58 27.95 29.30
CA THR A 91 -7.72 27.39 30.67
C THR A 91 -8.63 28.23 31.59
N THR A 92 -9.45 29.13 31.07
CA THR A 92 -10.33 29.95 31.91
C THR A 92 -11.53 29.13 32.38
N CYS A 93 -11.39 28.45 33.52
CA CYS A 93 -12.54 28.21 34.39
C CYS A 93 -13.00 29.57 34.94
N SER A 94 -13.81 30.31 34.19
CA SER A 94 -14.38 31.57 34.66
C SER A 94 -15.52 31.28 35.65
N GLY A 95 -15.23 31.47 36.94
CA GLY A 95 -16.21 31.42 38.02
C GLY A 95 -15.65 32.11 39.27
N SER A 96 -16.44 32.98 39.88
CA SER A 96 -16.07 33.69 41.10
C SER A 96 -16.54 32.88 42.32
N PHE A 97 -15.62 32.46 43.20
CA PHE A 97 -15.98 32.02 44.55
C PHE A 97 -16.09 33.25 45.45
N GLN A 98 -17.30 33.65 45.82
CA GLN A 98 -17.50 34.54 46.97
C GLN A 98 -17.81 33.69 48.20
N LEU A 99 -16.87 33.65 49.14
CA LEU A 99 -17.12 33.26 50.52
C LEU A 99 -17.49 34.54 51.28
N SER A 100 -18.78 34.76 51.51
CA SER A 100 -19.25 35.79 52.45
C SER A 100 -19.30 35.23 53.86
N SER A 101 -18.78 35.98 54.84
CA SER A 101 -18.91 35.75 56.28
C SER A 101 -20.27 36.17 56.82
#